data_AF-A0A925P470-F1
#
_entry.id   AF-A0A925P470-F1
#
_cell.length_a   1.000
_cell.length_b   1.000
_cell.length_c   1.000
_cell.angle_alpha   90.00
_cell.angle_beta   90.00
_cell.angle_gamma   90.00
#
_symmetry.space_group_name_H-M   'P 1'
#
loop_
_entity.id
_entity.type
_entity.pdbx_description
1 polymer ?
#
loop_
_entity_poly.entity_id
_entity_poly.type
_entity_poly.pdbx_seq_one_letter_code
_entity_poly.pdbx_strand_id
1 'polypeptide(L)'
;MPDEQLTLFASLDFPGRTTITIAEMAEKLGVSCRHLEKEVDSAGLVALDIKGVKASKRSLRIPVECYRDYVLKRLTGPIDVRMRFLRDLPPATRRQLVKELNASLQ
;
A
#
# COMPACT_ATOMS: atom_id res chain seq x y z
N MET A 1 14.41 5.06 15.93
CA MET A 1 13.05 4.66 16.33
C MET A 1 12.08 5.18 15.28
N PRO A 2 11.61 4.34 14.33
CA PRO A 2 10.49 4.70 13.46
C PRO A 2 9.45 3.56 13.35
N ASP A 3 9.14 2.87 14.45
CA ASP A 3 8.20 1.73 14.43
C ASP A 3 6.72 2.13 14.68
N GLU A 4 6.45 3.41 14.96
CA GLU A 4 5.12 3.87 15.38
C GLU A 4 4.20 4.38 14.27
N GLN A 5 4.67 4.53 13.03
CA GLN A 5 3.92 5.28 12.01
C GLN A 5 2.61 4.63 11.52
N LEU A 6 2.31 3.37 11.86
CA LEU A 6 1.04 2.72 11.52
C LEU A 6 0.41 1.87 12.63
N THR A 7 0.61 2.20 13.91
CA THR A 7 -0.18 1.55 14.99
C THR A 7 -1.70 1.71 14.77
N LEU A 8 -2.13 2.82 14.16
CA LEU A 8 -3.53 3.11 13.83
C LEU A 8 -4.07 2.40 12.58
N PHE A 9 -3.25 1.68 11.81
CA PHE A 9 -3.64 1.02 10.55
C PHE A 9 -2.94 -0.32 10.33
N ALA A 10 -2.81 -1.14 11.38
CA ALA A 10 -2.16 -2.45 11.30
C ALA A 10 -2.76 -3.33 10.19
N SER A 11 -4.08 -3.25 9.98
CA SER A 11 -4.78 -3.94 8.89
C SER A 11 -4.29 -3.55 7.49
N LEU A 12 -3.74 -2.35 7.31
CA LEU A 12 -3.17 -1.87 6.05
C LEU A 12 -1.66 -2.07 5.96
N ASP A 13 -0.97 -2.47 7.02
CA ASP A 13 0.50 -2.59 7.02
C ASP A 13 0.99 -4.02 6.68
N PHE A 14 2.31 -4.14 6.49
CA PHE A 14 3.06 -5.39 6.36
C PHE A 14 4.12 -5.50 7.46
N PRO A 15 3.75 -5.89 8.69
CA PRO A 15 4.66 -5.91 9.83
C PRO A 15 5.83 -6.88 9.61
N GLY A 16 7.03 -6.45 10.01
CA GLY A 16 8.26 -7.26 9.91
C GLY A 16 8.79 -7.43 8.48
N ARG A 17 8.19 -6.77 7.48
CA ARG A 17 8.64 -6.82 6.08
C ARG A 17 9.49 -5.58 5.78
N THR A 18 10.56 -5.78 5.02
CA THR A 18 11.39 -4.68 4.49
C THR A 18 10.99 -4.31 3.07
N THR A 19 10.56 -5.31 2.27
CA THR A 19 10.05 -5.13 0.92
C THR A 19 8.83 -6.01 0.67
N ILE A 20 7.98 -5.57 -0.25
CA ILE A 20 6.83 -6.29 -0.78
C ILE A 20 6.85 -6.28 -2.30
N THR A 21 6.12 -7.18 -2.92
CA THR A 21 5.91 -7.25 -4.36
C THR A 21 4.70 -6.40 -4.77
N ILE A 22 4.63 -6.04 -6.05
CA ILE A 22 3.45 -5.38 -6.63
C ILE A 22 2.19 -6.25 -6.42
N ALA A 23 2.31 -7.58 -6.48
CA ALA A 23 1.19 -8.48 -6.28
C ALA A 23 0.67 -8.45 -4.83
N GLU A 24 1.57 -8.49 -3.83
CA GLU A 24 1.19 -8.37 -2.41
C GLU A 24 0.49 -7.03 -2.15
N MET A 25 1.02 -5.93 -2.70
CA MET A 25 0.39 -4.60 -2.58
C MET A 25 -0.97 -4.54 -3.30
N ALA A 26 -1.07 -5.10 -4.50
CA ALA A 26 -2.30 -5.12 -5.31
C ALA A 26 -3.43 -5.85 -4.57
N GLU A 27 -3.13 -7.03 -4.03
CA GLU A 27 -4.07 -7.83 -3.25
C GLU A 27 -4.55 -7.08 -2.00
N LYS A 28 -3.61 -6.50 -1.25
CA LYS A 28 -3.91 -5.76 -0.01
C LYS A 28 -4.81 -4.55 -0.25
N LEU A 29 -4.55 -3.81 -1.33
CA LEU A 29 -5.26 -2.57 -1.68
C LEU A 29 -6.48 -2.79 -2.59
N GLY A 30 -6.68 -3.99 -3.12
CA GLY A 30 -7.81 -4.29 -4.02
C GLY A 30 -7.68 -3.66 -5.41
N VAL A 31 -6.45 -3.36 -5.85
CA VAL A 31 -6.17 -2.75 -7.16
C VAL A 31 -5.47 -3.73 -8.09
N SER A 32 -5.45 -3.44 -9.39
CA SER A 32 -4.71 -4.28 -10.34
C SER A 32 -3.20 -4.04 -10.29
N CYS A 33 -2.40 -5.07 -10.52
CA CYS A 33 -0.94 -4.92 -10.67
C CYS A 33 -0.59 -3.88 -11.74
N ARG A 34 -1.34 -3.85 -12.86
CA ARG A 34 -1.17 -2.88 -13.94
C ARG A 34 -1.40 -1.44 -13.48
N HIS A 35 -2.32 -1.20 -12.56
CA HIS A 35 -2.51 0.12 -11.98
C HIS A 35 -1.27 0.55 -11.18
N LEU A 36 -0.73 -0.32 -10.34
CA LEU A 36 0.48 -0.03 -9.56
C LEU A 36 1.73 0.12 -10.44
N GLU A 37 1.88 -0.67 -11.50
CA GLU A 37 2.97 -0.49 -12.46
C GLU A 37 2.92 0.88 -13.13
N LYS A 38 1.71 1.37 -13.50
CA LYS A 38 1.54 2.73 -14.01
C LYS A 38 1.90 3.80 -12.98
N GLU A 39 1.57 3.58 -11.71
CA GLU A 39 1.97 4.49 -10.62
C GLU A 39 3.49 4.50 -10.44
N VAL A 40 4.18 3.37 -10.67
CA VAL A 40 5.64 3.33 -10.69
C VAL A 40 6.19 4.12 -11.87
N ASP A 41 5.66 3.88 -13.08
CA ASP A 41 6.12 4.57 -14.29
C ASP A 41 5.85 6.10 -14.22
N SER A 42 4.81 6.54 -13.51
CA SER A 42 4.48 7.95 -13.31
C SER A 42 5.15 8.59 -12.08
N ALA A 43 6.04 7.87 -11.39
CA ALA A 43 6.68 8.28 -10.14
C ALA A 43 5.69 8.57 -8.99
N GLY A 44 4.47 8.04 -9.06
CA GLY A 44 3.49 8.03 -7.97
C GLY A 44 3.76 6.95 -6.90
N LEU A 45 4.54 5.92 -7.24
CA LEU A 45 4.96 4.84 -6.35
C LEU A 45 6.45 4.52 -6.57
N VAL A 46 7.24 4.52 -5.49
CA VAL A 46 8.66 4.14 -5.56
C VAL A 46 8.78 2.61 -5.49
N ALA A 47 9.50 2.03 -6.46
CA ALA A 47 9.84 0.62 -6.49
C ALA A 47 11.26 0.41 -7.02
N LEU A 48 11.90 -0.66 -6.54
CA LEU A 48 13.20 -1.15 -6.96
C LEU A 48 13.00 -2.22 -8.04
N ASP A 49 13.58 -2.03 -9.22
CA ASP A 49 13.64 -3.10 -10.22
C ASP A 49 14.86 -3.99 -9.94
N ILE A 50 14.62 -5.17 -9.36
CA ILE A 50 15.68 -6.13 -9.01
C ILE A 50 15.96 -7.11 -10.16
N LYS A 51 15.56 -6.75 -11.37
CA LYS A 51 15.71 -7.58 -12.55
C LYS A 51 17.18 -7.75 -12.92
N GLY A 52 17.58 -9.00 -13.17
CA GLY A 52 18.89 -9.31 -13.76
C GLY A 52 18.95 -8.94 -15.24
N VAL A 53 20.16 -8.63 -15.74
CA VAL A 53 20.45 -8.10 -17.09
C VAL A 53 19.76 -8.85 -18.25
N LYS A 54 19.41 -10.13 -18.08
CA LYS A 54 18.82 -11.00 -19.13
C LYS A 54 17.35 -11.37 -18.95
N ALA A 55 16.66 -10.88 -17.91
CA ALA A 55 15.25 -11.24 -17.74
C ALA A 55 14.38 -10.52 -18.79
N SER A 56 13.21 -11.08 -19.12
CA SER A 56 12.23 -10.46 -20.04
C SER A 56 11.14 -9.69 -19.27
N LYS A 57 10.79 -10.16 -18.06
CA LYS A 57 9.79 -9.53 -17.19
C LYS A 57 10.45 -8.65 -16.12
N ARG A 58 9.80 -7.52 -15.76
CA ARG A 58 10.19 -6.67 -14.62
C ARG A 58 10.02 -7.44 -13.31
N SER A 59 10.89 -7.17 -12.34
CA SER A 59 10.80 -7.74 -10.99
C SER A 59 10.83 -6.60 -9.99
N LEU A 60 9.66 -6.00 -9.75
CA LEU A 60 9.53 -4.82 -8.91
C LEU A 60 9.37 -5.20 -7.44
N ARG A 61 10.18 -4.58 -6.58
CA ARG A 61 10.09 -4.65 -5.12
C ARG A 61 9.80 -3.26 -4.57
N ILE A 62 8.78 -3.14 -3.75
CA ILE A 62 8.39 -1.89 -3.09
C ILE A 62 8.96 -1.94 -1.67
N PRO A 63 9.86 -1.01 -1.28
CA PRO A 63 10.22 -0.85 0.12
C PRO A 63 8.98 -0.57 0.96
N VAL A 64 8.86 -1.19 2.12
CA VAL A 64 7.65 -1.06 2.96
C VAL A 64 7.42 0.41 3.35
N GLU A 65 8.47 1.18 3.63
CA GLU A 65 8.35 2.62 3.90
C GLU A 65 7.66 3.38 2.74
N CYS A 66 8.06 3.12 1.49
CA CYS A 66 7.44 3.71 0.31
C CYS A 66 5.97 3.30 0.14
N TYR A 67 5.63 2.06 0.51
CA TYR A 67 4.25 1.59 0.57
C TYR A 67 3.44 2.36 1.62
N ARG A 68 3.99 2.53 2.82
CA ARG A 68 3.34 3.28 3.91
C ARG A 68 3.09 4.73 3.51
N ASP A 69 4.08 5.37 2.90
CA ASP A 69 3.94 6.73 2.36
C ASP A 69 2.84 6.83 1.30
N TYR A 70 2.78 5.84 0.40
CA TYR A 70 1.75 5.76 -0.63
C TYR A 70 0.33 5.67 -0.04
N VAL A 71 0.16 4.88 1.02
CA VAL A 71 -1.11 4.72 1.73
C VAL A 71 -1.45 5.99 2.50
N LEU A 72 -0.51 6.53 3.27
CA LEU A 72 -0.70 7.75 4.05
C LEU A 72 -1.10 8.92 3.16
N LYS A 73 -0.43 9.13 2.03
CA LYS A 73 -0.76 10.19 1.07
C LYS A 73 -2.20 10.11 0.57
N ARG A 74 -2.75 8.90 0.41
CA ARG A 74 -4.15 8.68 -0.01
C ARG A 74 -5.14 8.87 1.14
N LEU A 75 -4.75 8.53 2.37
CA LEU A 75 -5.56 8.75 3.57
C LEU A 75 -5.57 10.21 4.03
N THR A 76 -4.53 11.00 3.74
CA THR A 76 -4.44 12.42 4.11
C THR A 76 -4.76 13.36 2.94
N GLY A 77 -5.04 12.82 1.75
CA GLY A 77 -5.38 13.59 0.56
C GLY A 77 -6.78 14.22 0.59
N PRO A 78 -7.18 14.87 -0.52
CA PRO A 78 -8.53 15.41 -0.71
C PRO A 78 -9.62 14.38 -0.40
N ILE A 79 -10.78 14.84 0.08
CA ILE A 79 -11.87 13.98 0.55
C ILE A 79 -12.31 12.96 -0.51
N ASP A 80 -12.39 13.36 -1.78
CA ASP A 80 -12.78 12.52 -2.90
C ASP A 80 -11.75 11.41 -3.18
N VAL A 81 -10.46 11.72 -3.09
CA VAL A 81 -9.35 10.75 -3.22
C VAL A 81 -9.39 9.76 -2.07
N ARG A 82 -9.51 10.25 -0.84
CA ARG A 82 -9.60 9.42 0.36
C ARG A 82 -10.79 8.47 0.32
N MET A 83 -11.97 9.00 -0.02
CA MET A 83 -13.20 8.20 -0.08
C MET A 83 -13.18 7.18 -1.23
N ARG A 84 -12.48 7.48 -2.34
CA ARG A 84 -12.22 6.50 -3.39
C ARG A 84 -11.30 5.39 -2.89
N PHE A 85 -10.16 5.75 -2.31
CA PHE A 85 -9.20 4.79 -1.74
C PHE A 85 -9.87 3.83 -0.76
N LEU A 86 -10.63 4.34 0.20
CA LEU A 86 -11.34 3.51 1.20
C LEU A 86 -12.41 2.59 0.58
N ARG A 87 -13.04 3.00 -0.54
CA ARG A 87 -14.05 2.18 -1.24
C ARG A 87 -13.42 1.05 -2.04
N ASP A 88 -12.24 1.29 -2.59
CA ASP A 88 -11.52 0.33 -3.43
C ASP A 88 -10.86 -0.79 -2.61
N LEU A 89 -10.66 -0.56 -1.30
CA LEU A 89 -10.12 -1.59 -0.39
C LEU A 89 -10.97 -2.87 -0.41
N PRO A 90 -10.33 -4.07 -0.37
CA PRO A 90 -11.04 -5.33 -0.27
C PRO A 90 -12.01 -5.33 0.94
N PRO A 91 -13.19 -5.98 0.83
CA PRO A 91 -14.17 -5.99 1.91
C PRO A 91 -13.60 -6.48 3.26
N ALA A 92 -12.69 -7.45 3.24
CA ALA A 92 -12.02 -7.96 4.44
C ALA A 92 -11.13 -6.89 5.10
N THR A 93 -10.24 -6.27 4.32
CA THR A 93 -9.35 -5.18 4.77
C THR A 93 -10.15 -4.00 5.33
N ARG A 94 -11.20 -3.59 4.62
CA ARG A 94 -12.07 -2.49 5.06
C ARG A 94 -12.81 -2.79 6.36
N ARG A 95 -13.27 -4.03 6.57
CA ARG A 95 -13.90 -4.43 7.85
C ARG A 95 -12.91 -4.40 9.01
N GLN A 96 -11.67 -4.81 8.80
CA GLN A 96 -10.62 -4.73 9.82
C GLN A 96 -10.30 -3.27 10.15
N LEU A 97 -10.15 -2.42 9.14
CA LEU A 97 -9.93 -0.99 9.30
C LEU A 97 -11.06 -0.33 10.12
N VAL A 98 -12.32 -0.65 9.83
CA VAL A 98 -13.47 -0.14 10.61
C VAL A 98 -13.41 -0.60 12.08
N LYS A 99 -12.99 -1.85 12.34
CA LYS A 99 -12.82 -2.34 13.72
C LYS A 99 -11.72 -1.58 14.46
N GLU A 100 -10.58 -1.35 13.81
CA GLU A 100 -9.46 -0.57 14.37
C GLU A 100 -9.89 0.86 14.71
N LEU A 101 -10.58 1.52 13.78
CA LEU A 101 -11.10 2.88 13.99
C LEU A 101 -12.13 2.94 15.12
N ASN A 102 -13.08 2.00 15.17
CA ASN A 102 -14.06 1.94 16.25
C ASN A 102 -13.40 1.70 17.61
N ALA A 103 -12.37 0.86 17.67
CA ALA A 103 -11.61 0.62 18.90
C ALA A 103 -10.84 1.86 19.36
N SER A 104 -10.39 2.72 18.43
CA SER A 104 -9.68 3.97 18.77
C SER A 104 -10.59 5.06 19.36
N LEU A 105 -11.91 4.91 19.25
CA LEU A 105 -12.91 5.85 19.76
C LEU A 105 -13.43 5.50 21.16
N GLN A 106 -12.96 4.40 21.75
CA GLN A 106 -13.32 3.91 23.10
C GLN A 106 -12.23 4.27 24.11
#